data_AF-A0A9E4XFR5-F1
#
_entry.id   AF-A0A9E4XFR5-F1
#
_cell.length_a   1.000
_cell.length_b   1.000
_cell.length_c   1.000
_cell.angle_alpha   90.00
_cell.angle_beta   90.00
_cell.angle_gamma   90.00
#
_symmetry.space_group_name_H-M   'P 1'
#
loop_
_entity.id
_entity.type
_entity.pdbx_description
1 polymer ?
#
loop_
_entity_poly.entity_id
_entity_poly.type
_entity_poly.pdbx_seq_one_letter_code
_entity_poly.pdbx_strand_id
1 'polypeptide(L)'
;MQKHARFVMFGMTFGMTRGGLVVAPIVALILFATSHRPAYAHMRWFVDQTEHAGAHYPFDLTSLMVVLGVALFAVVTLVAEKSHAYQQIARRWETVSRRVPEGFEWRIVGLCLGILLTVNAVTGVFLAPNLDLFGDNVLLVGGLAQLAVGLLFISQRSFFLGGILLITVVLPLAIAHVPLGLLVDYYVEFLAIGLAMMIWGVRLCPLDGSICR
;
A
#
# COMPACT_ATOMS: atom_id res chain seq x y z
N MET A 1 39.26 -7.28 -22.66
CA MET A 1 39.00 -7.99 -21.38
C MET A 1 37.77 -7.36 -20.72
N GLN A 2 36.57 -7.49 -21.28
CA GLN A 2 35.58 -8.54 -20.94
C GLN A 2 35.71 -9.09 -19.51
N LYS A 3 34.99 -8.47 -18.56
CA LYS A 3 34.49 -9.15 -17.36
C LYS A 3 32.97 -9.12 -17.41
N HIS A 4 32.42 -10.30 -17.73
CA HIS A 4 31.02 -10.63 -17.58
C HIS A 4 30.62 -10.53 -16.11
N ALA A 5 30.00 -9.41 -15.73
CA ALA A 5 29.09 -9.39 -14.59
C ALA A 5 27.69 -9.68 -15.15
N ARG A 6 27.34 -10.97 -15.25
CA ARG A 6 25.94 -11.39 -15.31
C ARG A 6 25.33 -11.02 -13.97
N PHE A 7 24.91 -9.78 -13.82
CA PHE A 7 23.98 -9.43 -12.76
C PHE A 7 22.68 -10.14 -13.10
N VAL A 8 22.36 -11.10 -12.23
CA VAL A 8 21.10 -11.82 -12.22
C VAL A 8 20.00 -10.78 -12.32
N MET A 9 19.36 -10.77 -13.48
CA MET A 9 18.13 -10.08 -13.76
C MET A 9 17.14 -10.63 -12.75
N PHE A 10 16.99 -9.95 -11.61
CA PHE A 10 15.92 -10.18 -10.66
C PHE A 10 14.66 -9.67 -11.34
N GLY A 11 14.20 -10.45 -12.32
CA GLY A 11 12.85 -10.36 -12.81
C GLY A 11 11.96 -10.60 -11.61
N MET A 12 11.38 -9.53 -11.08
CA MET A 12 10.03 -9.57 -10.53
C MET A 12 9.05 -9.90 -11.67
N THR A 13 9.29 -10.97 -12.43
CA THR A 13 8.18 -11.85 -12.76
C THR A 13 7.73 -12.35 -11.41
N PHE A 14 6.57 -11.86 -10.97
CA PHE A 14 5.79 -12.52 -9.94
C PHE A 14 5.77 -14.01 -10.31
N GLY A 15 6.65 -14.77 -9.68
CA GLY A 15 6.73 -16.21 -9.81
C GLY A 15 5.56 -16.80 -9.05
N MET A 16 4.33 -16.41 -9.41
CA MET A 16 3.20 -17.29 -9.22
C MET A 16 3.50 -18.46 -10.14
N THR A 17 4.15 -19.47 -9.58
CA THR A 17 4.18 -20.81 -10.16
C THR A 17 2.75 -21.13 -10.61
N ARG A 18 2.58 -21.87 -11.71
CA ARG A 18 1.23 -22.26 -12.21
C ARG A 18 0.28 -22.79 -11.12
N GLY A 19 0.84 -23.30 -10.00
CA GLY A 19 0.09 -23.65 -8.79
C GLY A 19 -0.46 -22.45 -8.00
N GLY A 20 0.29 -21.36 -7.83
CA GLY A 20 -0.13 -20.18 -7.06
C GLY A 20 -1.37 -19.46 -7.61
N LEU A 21 -1.56 -19.46 -8.94
CA LEU A 21 -2.70 -18.81 -9.61
C LEU A 21 -4.03 -19.58 -9.42
N VAL A 22 -3.95 -20.88 -9.10
CA VAL A 22 -5.11 -21.73 -8.78
C VAL A 22 -5.29 -21.86 -7.26
N VAL A 23 -4.18 -21.93 -6.51
CA VAL A 23 -4.19 -22.03 -5.05
C VAL A 23 -4.66 -20.74 -4.40
N ALA A 24 -4.26 -19.56 -4.87
CA ALA A 24 -4.69 -18.28 -4.28
C ALA A 24 -6.22 -18.07 -4.29
N PRO A 25 -6.95 -18.25 -5.42
CA PRO A 25 -8.40 -18.10 -5.41
C PRO A 25 -9.10 -19.22 -4.63
N ILE A 26 -8.57 -20.47 -4.64
CA ILE A 26 -9.11 -21.57 -3.83
C ILE A 26 -8.93 -21.29 -2.34
N VAL A 27 -7.74 -20.83 -1.92
CA VAL A 27 -7.46 -20.43 -0.54
C VAL A 27 -8.31 -19.23 -0.15
N ALA A 28 -8.47 -18.23 -1.02
CA ALA A 28 -9.39 -17.12 -0.78
C ALA A 28 -10.84 -17.60 -0.62
N LEU A 29 -11.31 -18.53 -1.45
CA LEU A 29 -12.64 -19.15 -1.35
C LEU A 29 -12.81 -19.97 -0.07
N ILE A 30 -11.79 -20.74 0.33
CA ILE A 30 -11.80 -21.52 1.57
C ILE A 30 -11.79 -20.60 2.78
N LEU A 31 -10.92 -19.58 2.81
CA LEU A 31 -10.87 -18.58 3.87
C LEU A 31 -12.20 -17.81 3.97
N PHE A 32 -12.80 -17.47 2.83
CA PHE A 32 -14.11 -16.82 2.76
C PHE A 32 -15.26 -17.74 3.19
N ALA A 33 -15.23 -19.02 2.83
CA ALA A 33 -16.24 -20.00 3.24
C ALA A 33 -16.12 -20.39 4.73
N THR A 34 -14.90 -20.36 5.27
CA THR A 34 -14.60 -20.70 6.67
C THR A 34 -14.59 -19.49 7.60
N SER A 35 -14.69 -18.26 7.07
CA SER A 35 -14.90 -17.05 7.88
C SER A 35 -16.35 -17.02 8.41
N HIS A 36 -16.63 -17.85 9.42
CA HIS A 36 -17.86 -17.77 10.22
C HIS A 36 -17.81 -16.67 11.29
N ARG A 37 -16.67 -15.98 11.39
CA ARG A 37 -16.54 -14.81 12.24
C ARG A 37 -16.95 -13.56 11.47
N PRO A 38 -17.60 -12.59 12.12
CA PRO A 38 -17.87 -11.31 11.49
C PRO A 38 -16.53 -10.73 11.01
N ALA A 39 -16.33 -10.73 9.70
CA ALA A 39 -15.32 -9.91 9.08
C ALA A 39 -15.81 -8.48 9.31
N TYR A 40 -15.29 -7.82 10.33
CA TYR A 40 -15.43 -6.37 10.47
C TYR A 40 -14.76 -5.80 9.24
N ALA A 41 -15.57 -5.53 8.22
CA ALA A 41 -15.09 -5.06 6.94
C ALA A 41 -14.23 -3.81 7.20
N HIS A 42 -13.19 -3.66 6.39
CA HIS A 42 -12.23 -2.55 6.35
C HIS A 42 -12.87 -1.15 6.12
N MET A 43 -14.21 -1.03 6.24
CA MET A 43 -15.03 0.18 6.17
C MET A 43 -14.86 1.14 7.35
N ARG A 44 -13.88 0.91 8.24
CA ARG A 44 -13.49 1.87 9.28
C ARG A 44 -12.91 3.18 8.76
N TRP A 45 -12.53 3.24 7.47
CA TRP A 45 -11.94 4.42 6.85
C TRP A 45 -12.93 5.55 6.56
N PHE A 46 -14.23 5.26 6.47
CA PHE A 46 -15.23 6.24 5.99
C PHE A 46 -16.46 6.41 6.88
N VAL A 47 -16.55 5.68 8.00
CA VAL A 47 -17.73 5.72 8.87
C VAL A 47 -17.31 5.74 10.32
N ASP A 48 -17.93 6.63 11.09
CA ASP A 48 -17.74 6.72 12.54
C ASP A 48 -18.18 5.41 13.20
N GLN A 49 -17.42 4.95 14.20
CA GLN A 49 -17.68 3.67 14.88
C GLN A 49 -19.08 3.61 15.52
N THR A 50 -19.68 4.77 15.80
CA THR A 50 -21.02 4.93 16.37
C THR A 50 -22.15 4.67 15.36
N GLU A 51 -21.91 4.84 14.05
CA GLU A 51 -22.96 4.65 13.04
C GLU A 51 -23.15 3.18 12.64
N HIS A 52 -22.13 2.32 12.77
CA HIS A 52 -22.16 0.92 12.31
C HIS A 52 -21.58 -0.10 13.31
N ALA A 53 -21.70 0.15 14.62
CA ALA A 53 -21.34 -0.84 15.63
C ALA A 53 -22.16 -2.14 15.45
N GLY A 54 -21.51 -3.21 15.01
CA GLY A 54 -22.16 -4.51 14.77
C GLY A 54 -22.76 -4.68 13.37
N ALA A 55 -22.45 -3.81 12.41
CA ALA A 55 -22.78 -4.05 11.00
C ALA A 55 -21.97 -5.25 10.49
N HIS A 56 -22.61 -6.40 10.42
CA HIS A 56 -22.09 -7.56 9.72
C HIS A 56 -22.23 -7.31 8.22
N TYR A 57 -21.23 -7.70 7.42
CA TYR A 57 -21.40 -7.72 5.97
C TYR A 57 -22.56 -8.67 5.64
N PRO A 58 -23.74 -8.16 5.23
CA PRO A 58 -24.88 -9.03 5.01
C PRO A 58 -24.53 -9.90 3.81
N PHE A 59 -24.72 -11.21 3.91
CA PHE A 59 -24.53 -12.10 2.76
C PHE A 59 -25.71 -11.96 1.80
N ASP A 60 -25.82 -10.78 1.20
CA ASP A 60 -26.88 -10.35 0.31
C ASP A 60 -26.51 -10.59 -1.16
N LEU A 61 -27.44 -10.28 -2.06
CA LEU A 61 -27.22 -10.42 -3.50
C LEU A 61 -25.99 -9.61 -3.96
N THR A 62 -25.76 -8.43 -3.38
CA THR A 62 -24.59 -7.58 -3.69
C THR A 62 -23.29 -8.31 -3.38
N SER A 63 -23.19 -8.89 -2.20
CA SER A 63 -22.04 -9.69 -1.75
C SER A 63 -21.79 -10.88 -2.65
N LEU A 64 -22.85 -11.59 -3.03
CA LEU A 64 -22.76 -12.70 -3.99
C LEU A 64 -22.25 -12.22 -5.36
N MET A 65 -22.73 -11.08 -5.85
CA MET A 65 -22.27 -10.50 -7.12
C MET A 65 -20.80 -10.07 -7.06
N VAL A 66 -20.32 -9.56 -5.93
CA VAL A 66 -18.89 -9.23 -5.74
C VAL A 66 -18.05 -10.50 -5.80
N VAL A 67 -18.43 -11.56 -5.08
CA VAL A 67 -17.70 -12.84 -5.08
C VAL A 67 -17.70 -13.46 -6.48
N LEU A 68 -18.85 -13.49 -7.16
CA LEU A 68 -18.95 -13.98 -8.53
C LEU A 68 -18.15 -13.11 -9.50
N GLY A 69 -18.11 -11.80 -9.28
CA GLY A 69 -17.29 -10.86 -10.06
C GLY A 69 -15.79 -11.16 -9.92
N VAL A 70 -15.32 -11.38 -8.69
CA VAL A 70 -13.92 -11.78 -8.42
C VAL A 70 -13.61 -13.14 -9.06
N ALA A 71 -14.50 -14.12 -8.92
CA ALA A 71 -14.34 -15.44 -9.52
C ALA A 71 -14.32 -15.37 -11.06
N LEU A 72 -15.24 -14.61 -11.66
CA LEU A 72 -15.30 -14.37 -13.10
C LEU A 72 -14.04 -13.66 -13.58
N PHE A 73 -13.57 -12.63 -12.87
CA PHE A 73 -12.33 -11.93 -13.19
C PHE A 73 -11.13 -12.87 -13.15
N ALA A 74 -11.04 -13.76 -12.15
CA ALA A 74 -10.00 -14.78 -12.06
C ALA A 74 -10.05 -15.78 -13.24
N VAL A 75 -11.24 -16.24 -13.63
CA VAL A 75 -11.40 -17.12 -14.81
C VAL A 75 -11.03 -16.39 -16.10
N VAL A 76 -11.50 -15.15 -16.27
CA VAL A 76 -11.19 -14.33 -17.44
C VAL A 76 -9.70 -14.08 -17.54
N THR A 77 -9.01 -13.78 -16.44
CA THR A 77 -7.55 -13.61 -16.45
C THR A 77 -6.82 -14.92 -16.81
N LEU A 78 -7.22 -16.06 -16.26
CA LEU A 78 -6.66 -17.38 -16.62
C LEU A 78 -6.85 -17.73 -18.10
N VAL A 79 -8.02 -17.41 -18.67
CA VAL A 79 -8.31 -17.63 -20.09
C VAL A 79 -7.56 -16.61 -20.96
N ALA A 80 -7.51 -15.35 -20.52
CA ALA A 80 -6.80 -14.28 -21.21
C ALA A 80 -5.30 -14.57 -21.29
N GLU A 81 -4.66 -15.10 -20.24
CA GLU A 81 -3.24 -15.50 -20.26
C GLU A 81 -2.91 -16.48 -21.39
N LYS A 82 -3.86 -17.35 -21.77
CA LYS A 82 -3.71 -18.30 -22.88
C LYS A 82 -4.04 -17.69 -24.24
N SER A 83 -4.66 -16.51 -24.28
CA SER A 83 -5.05 -15.84 -25.51
C SER A 83 -3.86 -15.18 -26.21
N HIS A 84 -3.77 -15.37 -27.52
CA HIS A 84 -2.77 -14.71 -28.36
C HIS A 84 -2.89 -13.17 -28.31
N ALA A 85 -4.10 -12.64 -28.11
CA ALA A 85 -4.33 -11.20 -27.97
C ALA A 85 -3.70 -10.63 -26.70
N TYR A 86 -3.80 -11.34 -25.56
CA TYR A 86 -3.14 -10.95 -24.32
C TYR A 86 -1.62 -11.02 -24.47
N GLN A 87 -1.08 -12.08 -25.09
CA GLN A 87 0.37 -12.16 -25.33
C GLN A 87 0.89 -11.02 -26.19
N GLN A 88 0.10 -10.55 -27.17
CA GLN A 88 0.46 -9.41 -27.99
C GLN A 88 0.45 -8.09 -27.20
N ILE A 89 -0.55 -7.89 -26.33
CA ILE A 89 -0.62 -6.74 -25.43
C ILE A 89 0.52 -6.79 -24.41
N ALA A 90 0.79 -7.95 -23.81
CA ALA A 90 1.86 -8.15 -22.85
C ALA A 90 3.24 -7.83 -23.45
N ARG A 91 3.51 -8.26 -24.69
CA ARG A 91 4.76 -7.90 -25.40
C ARG A 91 4.88 -6.39 -25.67
N ARG A 92 3.77 -5.74 -26.03
CA ARG A 92 3.73 -4.28 -26.18
C ARG A 92 3.98 -3.58 -24.84
N TRP A 93 3.35 -4.07 -23.77
CA TRP A 93 3.55 -3.57 -22.41
C TRP A 93 4.99 -3.76 -21.93
N GLU A 94 5.61 -4.90 -22.20
CA GLU A 94 7.00 -5.16 -21.85
C GLU A 94 7.93 -4.16 -22.57
N THR A 95 7.64 -3.84 -23.83
CA THR A 95 8.40 -2.83 -24.59
C THR A 95 8.24 -1.43 -23.98
N VAL A 96 7.04 -1.08 -23.50
CA VAL A 96 6.76 0.19 -22.83
C VAL A 96 7.40 0.22 -21.43
N SER A 97 7.27 -0.85 -20.66
CA SER A 97 7.80 -0.99 -19.30
C SER A 97 9.32 -0.89 -19.28
N ARG A 98 10.03 -1.38 -20.31
CA ARG A 98 11.47 -1.15 -20.47
C ARG A 98 11.87 0.32 -20.64
N ARG A 99 10.95 1.21 -21.03
CA ARG A 99 11.18 2.65 -21.12
C ARG A 99 10.85 3.37 -19.81
N VAL A 100 10.16 2.72 -18.89
CA VAL A 100 9.82 3.30 -17.59
C VAL A 100 11.06 3.20 -16.69
N PRO A 101 11.49 4.31 -16.06
CA PRO A 101 12.58 4.28 -15.10
C PRO A 101 12.29 3.28 -13.97
N GLU A 102 13.33 2.59 -13.50
CA GLU A 102 13.19 1.67 -12.35
C GLU A 102 12.62 2.43 -11.14
N GLY A 103 11.61 1.82 -10.49
CA GLY A 103 10.94 2.39 -9.32
C GLY A 103 10.02 3.58 -9.60
N PHE A 104 9.57 3.77 -10.84
CA PHE A 104 8.55 4.77 -11.18
C PHE A 104 7.24 4.54 -10.40
N GLU A 105 6.87 3.29 -10.16
CA GLU A 105 5.74 2.92 -9.32
C GLU A 105 5.87 3.45 -7.90
N TRP A 106 7.05 3.34 -7.29
CA TRP A 106 7.32 3.86 -5.95
C TRP A 106 7.33 5.38 -5.90
N ARG A 107 7.73 6.04 -7.00
CA ARG A 107 7.61 7.49 -7.15
C ARG A 107 6.15 7.94 -7.16
N ILE A 108 5.27 7.21 -7.85
CA ILE A 108 3.83 7.46 -7.84
C ILE A 108 3.26 7.21 -6.45
N VAL A 109 3.58 6.07 -5.81
CA VAL A 109 3.12 5.76 -4.44
C VAL A 109 3.54 6.86 -3.48
N GLY A 110 4.82 7.27 -3.51
CA GLY A 110 5.32 8.39 -2.72
C GLY A 110 4.57 9.68 -3.01
N LEU A 111 4.33 10.03 -4.27
CA LEU A 111 3.59 11.24 -4.62
C LEU A 111 2.15 11.21 -4.08
N CYS A 112 1.42 10.11 -4.30
CA CYS A 112 0.04 9.95 -3.81
C CYS A 112 -0.02 10.02 -2.29
N LEU A 113 0.89 9.31 -1.61
CA LEU A 113 0.99 9.34 -0.15
C LEU A 113 1.38 10.74 0.36
N GLY A 114 2.30 11.41 -0.32
CA GLY A 114 2.71 12.75 0.04
C GLY A 114 1.59 13.77 -0.07
N ILE A 115 0.77 13.69 -1.13
CA ILE A 115 -0.44 14.49 -1.30
C ILE A 115 -1.43 14.19 -0.17
N LEU A 116 -1.71 12.91 0.10
CA LEU A 116 -2.62 12.48 1.16
C LEU A 116 -2.20 13.06 2.52
N LEU A 117 -0.95 12.86 2.92
CA LEU A 117 -0.43 13.34 4.20
C LEU A 117 -0.44 14.87 4.30
N THR A 118 -0.15 15.56 3.19
CA THR A 118 -0.19 17.03 3.14
C THR A 118 -1.61 17.55 3.29
N VAL A 119 -2.56 16.98 2.54
CA VAL A 119 -3.98 17.35 2.63
C VAL A 119 -4.49 17.10 4.04
N ASN A 120 -4.23 15.91 4.59
CA ASN A 120 -4.62 15.56 5.95
C ASN A 120 -4.04 16.57 6.97
N ALA A 121 -2.76 16.95 6.83
CA ALA A 121 -2.14 17.90 7.76
C ALA A 121 -2.79 19.29 7.69
N VAL A 122 -3.17 19.75 6.49
CA VAL A 122 -3.84 21.05 6.28
C VAL A 122 -5.29 21.03 6.76
N THR A 123 -5.97 19.87 6.67
CA THR A 123 -7.35 19.71 7.15
C THR A 123 -7.44 19.35 8.63
N GLY A 124 -6.32 19.28 9.35
CA GLY A 124 -6.27 18.91 10.76
C GLY A 124 -6.50 17.42 11.04
N VAL A 125 -6.38 16.58 10.02
CA VAL A 125 -6.49 15.12 10.10
C VAL A 125 -5.10 14.49 10.27
N PHE A 126 -4.95 13.61 11.25
CA PHE A 126 -3.69 12.92 11.50
C PHE A 126 -3.73 11.49 10.95
N LEU A 127 -2.94 11.19 9.91
CA LEU A 127 -2.87 9.92 9.17
C LEU A 127 -4.18 9.46 8.51
N ALA A 128 -5.28 9.43 9.24
CA ALA A 128 -6.62 9.07 8.79
C ALA A 128 -7.71 9.82 9.59
N PRO A 129 -8.93 10.00 9.05
CA PRO A 129 -9.99 10.81 9.68
C PRO A 129 -10.45 10.33 11.06
N ASN A 130 -10.25 9.05 11.34
CA ASN A 130 -10.66 8.37 12.56
C ASN A 130 -9.52 8.27 13.60
N LEU A 131 -8.37 8.89 13.33
CA LEU A 131 -7.21 8.93 14.22
C LEU A 131 -7.10 10.31 14.85
N ASP A 132 -7.83 10.50 15.94
CA ASP A 132 -7.76 11.74 16.71
C ASP A 132 -6.56 11.73 17.66
N LEU A 133 -5.71 12.75 17.53
CA LEU A 133 -4.67 13.03 18.52
C LEU A 133 -5.27 13.89 19.63
N PHE A 134 -5.29 13.37 20.86
CA PHE A 134 -5.76 14.13 22.02
C PHE A 134 -4.74 15.20 22.41
N GLY A 135 -5.15 16.47 22.28
CA GLY A 135 -4.40 17.65 22.75
C GLY A 135 -3.81 18.50 21.62
N ASP A 136 -4.12 19.80 21.63
CA ASP A 136 -3.78 20.76 20.57
C ASP A 136 -2.28 20.79 20.22
N ASN A 137 -1.41 20.67 21.22
CA ASN A 137 0.04 20.66 21.01
C ASN A 137 0.52 19.38 20.32
N VAL A 138 -0.10 18.23 20.63
CA VAL A 138 0.24 16.93 20.03
C VAL A 138 -0.24 16.90 18.59
N LEU A 139 -1.44 17.42 18.33
CA LEU A 139 -1.98 17.56 16.98
C LEU A 139 -1.09 18.46 16.12
N LEU A 140 -0.60 19.58 16.65
CA LEU A 140 0.32 20.46 15.94
C LEU A 140 1.63 19.76 15.59
N VAL A 141 2.26 19.08 16.55
CA VAL A 141 3.52 18.35 16.31
C VAL A 141 3.33 17.21 15.32
N GLY A 142 2.25 16.42 15.47
CA GLY A 142 1.90 15.34 14.56
C GLY A 142 1.61 15.85 13.15
N GLY A 143 0.84 16.93 13.02
CA GLY A 143 0.54 17.59 11.75
C GLY A 143 1.78 18.16 11.06
N LEU A 144 2.69 18.79 11.81
CA LEU A 144 3.96 19.29 11.28
C LEU A 144 4.89 18.17 10.82
N ALA A 145 5.01 17.10 11.60
CA ALA A 145 5.80 15.92 11.23
C ALA A 145 5.23 15.25 9.97
N GLN A 146 3.91 15.07 9.92
CA GLN A 146 3.19 14.53 8.78
C GLN A 146 3.35 15.41 7.53
N LEU A 147 3.25 16.73 7.67
CA LEU A 147 3.47 17.67 6.58
C LEU A 147 4.90 17.58 6.05
N ALA A 148 5.89 17.46 6.93
CA ALA A 148 7.28 17.28 6.53
C ALA A 148 7.49 15.97 5.76
N VAL A 149 6.89 14.85 6.20
CA VAL A 149 6.88 13.58 5.42
C VAL A 149 6.22 13.81 4.06
N GLY A 150 5.07 14.47 4.03
CA GLY A 150 4.31 14.76 2.82
C GLY A 150 5.11 15.54 1.78
N LEU A 151 5.78 16.61 2.21
CA LEU A 151 6.63 17.44 1.37
C LEU A 151 7.89 16.71 0.88
N LEU A 152 8.50 15.86 1.71
CA LEU A 152 9.63 15.03 1.30
C LEU A 152 9.23 14.06 0.17
N PHE A 153 8.06 13.44 0.29
CA PHE A 153 7.55 12.55 -0.74
C PHE A 153 7.07 13.28 -2.01
N ILE A 154 6.38 14.42 -1.91
CA ILE A 154 5.98 15.24 -3.07
C ILE A 154 7.21 15.77 -3.82
N SER A 155 8.23 16.23 -3.09
CA SER A 155 9.45 16.74 -3.70
C SER A 155 10.30 15.65 -4.35
N GLN A 156 10.03 14.37 -4.05
CA GLN A 156 10.75 13.21 -4.58
C GLN A 156 12.26 13.25 -4.32
N ARG A 157 12.69 14.05 -3.32
CA ARG A 157 14.11 14.28 -3.00
C ARG A 157 14.67 13.20 -2.09
N SER A 158 13.86 12.71 -1.16
CA SER A 158 14.26 11.70 -0.18
C SER A 158 13.06 10.88 0.26
N PHE A 159 13.00 9.62 -0.13
CA PHE A 159 12.03 8.68 0.42
C PHE A 159 12.54 8.06 1.71
N PHE A 160 13.86 7.94 1.86
CA PHE A 160 14.48 7.39 3.06
C PHE A 160 14.20 8.24 4.29
N LEU A 161 14.44 9.56 4.23
CA LEU A 161 14.16 10.44 5.36
C LEU A 161 12.67 10.54 5.66
N GLY A 162 11.82 10.54 4.62
CA GLY A 162 10.37 10.50 4.79
C GLY A 162 9.91 9.21 5.49
N GLY A 163 10.47 8.05 5.11
CA GLY A 163 10.20 6.77 5.76
C GLY A 163 10.69 6.71 7.21
N ILE A 164 11.89 7.25 7.50
CA ILE A 164 12.38 7.39 8.87
C ILE A 164 11.43 8.25 9.70
N LEU A 165 11.09 9.45 9.22
CA LEU A 165 10.25 10.39 9.97
C LEU A 165 8.84 9.80 10.20
N LEU A 166 8.32 9.05 9.23
CA LEU A 166 7.07 8.30 9.38
C LEU A 166 7.17 7.27 10.52
N ILE A 167 8.25 6.49 10.58
CA ILE A 167 8.41 5.41 11.58
C ILE A 167 8.81 5.92 12.96
N THR A 168 9.61 6.99 13.06
CA THR A 168 10.21 7.44 14.33
C THR A 168 9.46 8.57 15.00
N VAL A 169 8.61 9.30 14.26
CA VAL A 169 7.86 10.43 14.82
C VAL A 169 6.36 10.24 14.64
N VAL A 170 5.91 10.05 13.41
CA VAL A 170 4.46 9.98 13.12
C VAL A 170 3.85 8.72 13.73
N LEU A 171 4.48 7.55 13.54
CA LEU A 171 3.96 6.30 14.07
C LEU A 171 3.98 6.24 15.62
N PRO A 172 5.04 6.65 16.33
CA PRO A 172 5.03 6.67 17.79
C PRO A 172 4.02 7.66 18.38
N LEU A 173 3.77 8.79 17.72
CA LEU A 173 2.69 9.71 18.10
C LEU A 173 1.32 9.03 18.00
N ALA A 174 1.07 8.26 16.92
CA ALA A 174 -0.13 7.45 16.78
C ALA A 174 -0.24 6.41 17.91
N ILE A 175 0.82 5.65 18.18
CA ILE A 175 0.84 4.61 19.22
C ILE A 175 0.51 5.20 20.61
N ALA A 176 1.02 6.40 20.91
CA ALA A 176 0.86 7.02 22.22
C ALA A 176 -0.55 7.60 22.47
N HIS A 177 -1.31 7.94 21.42
CA HIS A 177 -2.55 8.72 21.56
C HIS A 177 -3.78 8.05 20.95
N VAL A 178 -3.61 7.01 20.12
CA VAL A 178 -4.72 6.32 19.44
C VAL A 178 -5.10 5.03 20.18
N PRO A 179 -6.39 4.71 20.32
CA PRO A 179 -6.83 3.42 20.85
C PRO A 179 -6.24 2.22 20.10
N LEU A 180 -5.75 1.23 20.84
CA LEU A 180 -5.07 0.04 20.28
C LEU A 180 -5.88 -0.70 19.21
N GLY A 181 -7.20 -0.73 19.36
CA GLY A 181 -8.10 -1.37 18.39
C GLY A 181 -8.14 -0.70 17.02
N LEU A 182 -7.84 0.59 16.91
CA LEU A 182 -7.65 1.30 15.63
C LEU A 182 -6.20 1.19 15.15
N LEU A 183 -5.26 1.24 16.09
CA LEU A 183 -3.83 1.21 15.83
C LEU A 183 -3.39 -0.06 15.08
N VAL A 184 -3.98 -1.22 15.35
CA VAL A 184 -3.60 -2.49 14.67
C VAL A 184 -3.75 -2.40 13.16
N ASP A 185 -4.80 -1.72 12.68
CA ASP A 185 -5.10 -1.59 11.25
C ASP A 185 -4.07 -0.66 10.57
N TYR A 186 -3.75 0.47 11.21
CA TYR A 186 -2.86 1.48 10.64
C TYR A 186 -1.37 1.24 10.89
N TYR A 187 -1.02 0.57 11.99
CA TYR A 187 0.38 0.35 12.37
C TYR A 187 1.11 -0.49 11.33
N VAL A 188 0.51 -1.61 10.94
CA VAL A 188 1.12 -2.52 9.95
C VAL A 188 1.25 -1.82 8.61
N GLU A 189 0.25 -1.04 8.20
CA GLU A 189 0.25 -0.30 6.94
C GLU A 189 1.34 0.76 6.89
N PHE A 190 1.35 1.70 7.85
CA PHE A 190 2.32 2.80 7.85
C PHE A 190 3.74 2.30 8.15
N LEU A 191 3.91 1.24 8.94
CA LEU A 191 5.21 0.59 9.12
C LEU A 191 5.71 -0.03 7.81
N ALA A 192 4.87 -0.80 7.11
CA ALA A 192 5.24 -1.42 5.85
C ALA A 192 5.58 -0.37 4.79
N ILE A 193 4.78 0.70 4.69
CA ILE A 193 5.04 1.84 3.81
C ILE A 193 6.35 2.52 4.18
N GLY A 194 6.58 2.84 5.45
CA GLY A 194 7.80 3.49 5.91
C GLY A 194 9.05 2.68 5.59
N LEU A 195 9.01 1.36 5.84
CA LEU A 195 10.12 0.45 5.53
C LEU A 195 10.33 0.34 4.02
N ALA A 196 9.25 0.25 3.23
CA ALA A 196 9.34 0.22 1.77
C ALA A 196 9.99 1.50 1.23
N MET A 197 9.57 2.68 1.73
CA MET A 197 10.15 3.97 1.34
C MET A 197 11.62 4.10 1.75
N MET A 198 12.02 3.53 2.89
CA MET A 198 13.43 3.46 3.27
C MET A 198 14.24 2.59 2.32
N ILE A 199 13.79 1.36 2.04
CA ILE A 199 14.51 0.42 1.17
C ILE A 199 14.64 0.96 -0.25
N TRP A 200 13.54 1.49 -0.81
CA TRP A 200 13.52 2.01 -2.16
C TRP A 200 14.17 3.39 -2.27
N GLY A 201 14.09 4.23 -1.22
CA GLY A 201 14.70 5.56 -1.21
C GLY A 201 16.19 5.54 -1.53
N VAL A 202 16.95 4.62 -0.92
CA VAL A 202 18.39 4.46 -1.16
C VAL A 202 18.73 4.19 -2.63
N ARG A 203 17.82 3.57 -3.38
CA ARG A 203 17.99 3.25 -4.81
C ARG A 203 17.47 4.34 -5.73
N LEU A 204 16.41 5.04 -5.33
CA LEU A 204 15.65 5.94 -6.22
C LEU A 204 16.05 7.41 -6.08
N CYS A 205 16.63 7.82 -4.95
CA CYS A 205 16.96 9.20 -4.63
C CYS A 205 18.48 9.38 -4.46
N PRO A 206 19.12 10.31 -5.19
CA PRO A 206 20.56 10.57 -5.06
C PRO A 206 20.98 10.99 -3.64
N LEU A 207 20.14 11.77 -2.96
CA LEU A 207 20.38 12.23 -1.59
C LEU A 207 20.46 11.04 -0.63
N ASP A 208 19.52 10.10 -0.73
CA ASP A 208 19.44 8.91 0.13
C ASP A 208 20.66 8.01 -0.07
N GLY A 209 21.08 7.82 -1.33
CA GLY A 209 22.28 7.06 -1.66
C GLY A 209 23.60 7.70 -1.21
N SER A 210 23.60 8.98 -0.81
CA SER A 210 24.75 9.66 -0.19
C SER A 210 24.73 9.57 1.34
N ILE A 211 23.55 9.47 1.95
CA ILE A 211 23.38 9.33 3.40
C ILE A 211 23.73 7.91 3.87
N CYS A 212 23.52 6.90 3.03
CA CYS A 212 23.76 5.49 3.37
C CYS A 212 25.13 4.93 2.90
N ARG A 213 26.02 5.76 2.36
CA ARG A 213 27.39 5.39 1.96
C ARG A 213 28.39 5.91 2.98
#